data_AF-A0A4W5KS66-F1
#
_entry.id   AF-A0A4W5KS66-F1
#
_cell.length_a   1.000
_cell.length_b   1.000
_cell.length_c   1.000
_cell.angle_alpha   90.00
_cell.angle_beta   90.00
_cell.angle_gamma   90.00
#
_symmetry.space_group_name_H-M   'P 1'
#
loop_
_entity.id
_entity.type
_entity.pdbx_description
1 polymer ?
#
loop_
_entity_poly.entity_id
_entity_poly.type
_entity_poly.pdbx_seq_one_letter_code
_entity_poly.pdbx_strand_id
1 'polypeptide(L)'
;MLGPHGALSPQRLVLETLSKLSIQDNNVDLILATPPFSRLEKLYGTLVRLVGERKVAVCREMSVVLLANLAQGDSMAARAIAVQKASVGNLLGFLEDSLAATQYQQSQSSMMHLQGTHFEPTSVDMMRRAARALHAMAKVEENHSEFTLYESRLLDISVSPLMNSLVSHVICDVLFLIGQS
;
A
#
# COMPACT_ATOMS: atom_id res chain seq x y z
N MET A 1 13.73 30.47 7.44
CA MET A 1 12.59 30.14 8.30
C MET A 1 11.49 29.59 7.40
N LEU A 2 11.12 28.31 7.51
CA LEU A 2 9.93 27.81 6.80
C LEU A 2 8.69 28.55 7.35
N GLY A 3 7.90 29.16 6.46
CA GLY A 3 6.74 29.94 6.84
C GLY A 3 5.62 29.11 7.49
N PRO A 4 4.54 29.74 7.98
CA PRO A 4 3.45 29.11 8.74
C PRO A 4 2.64 28.04 7.97
N HIS A 5 2.96 27.80 6.70
CA HIS A 5 2.40 26.74 5.85
C HIS A 5 3.45 25.69 5.41
N GLY A 6 4.62 25.65 6.06
CA GLY A 6 5.71 24.72 5.74
C GLY A 6 5.34 23.27 6.09
N ALA A 7 4.65 22.58 5.18
CA ALA A 7 4.25 21.17 5.29
C ALA A 7 5.44 20.16 5.21
N LEU A 8 6.67 20.62 5.47
CA LEU A 8 7.91 19.87 5.40
C LEU A 8 8.41 19.58 6.82
N SER A 9 8.06 18.41 7.34
CA SER A 9 8.64 17.88 8.57
C SER A 9 9.87 17.02 8.26
N PRO A 10 10.81 16.86 9.21
CA PRO A 10 11.91 15.91 9.07
C PRO A 10 11.42 14.49 8.72
N GLN A 11 10.29 14.09 9.29
CA GLN A 11 9.67 12.80 8.99
C GLN A 11 9.25 12.68 7.52
N ARG A 12 8.66 13.72 6.94
CA ARG A 12 8.23 13.71 5.54
C ARG A 12 9.43 13.66 4.58
N LEU A 13 10.50 14.38 4.90
CA LEU A 13 11.76 14.31 4.14
C LEU A 13 12.36 12.90 4.18
N VAL A 14 12.43 12.28 5.36
CA VAL A 14 12.94 10.90 5.51
C VAL A 14 12.05 9.90 4.78
N LEU A 15 10.72 10.06 4.84
CA LEU A 15 9.78 9.20 4.12
C LEU A 15 9.98 9.29 2.59
N GLU A 16 10.18 10.50 2.07
CA GLU A 16 10.49 10.72 0.66
C GLU A 16 11.84 10.11 0.28
N THR A 17 12.88 10.30 1.11
CA THR A 17 14.21 9.72 0.87
C THR A 17 14.17 8.20 0.87
N LEU A 18 13.56 7.59 1.90
CA LEU A 18 13.47 6.14 2.01
C LEU A 18 12.65 5.57 0.85
N SER A 19 11.51 6.19 0.49
CA SER A 19 10.69 5.69 -0.62
C SER A 19 11.45 5.68 -1.95
N LYS A 20 12.24 6.72 -2.23
CA LYS A 20 13.12 6.76 -3.41
C LYS A 20 14.27 5.76 -3.35
N LEU A 21 14.92 5.62 -2.19
CA LEU A 21 16.00 4.64 -2.02
C LEU A 21 15.50 3.21 -2.25
N SER A 22 14.33 2.89 -1.69
CA SER A 22 13.72 1.56 -1.76
C SER A 22 13.30 1.11 -3.17
N ILE A 23 13.42 1.98 -4.19
CA ILE A 23 13.17 1.59 -5.59
C ILE A 23 14.23 0.60 -6.08
N GLN A 24 15.44 0.62 -5.51
CA GLN A 24 16.52 -0.30 -5.88
C GLN A 24 16.66 -1.40 -4.84
N ASP A 25 16.70 -2.65 -5.28
CA ASP A 25 16.77 -3.83 -4.42
C ASP A 25 18.01 -3.81 -3.51
N ASN A 26 19.18 -3.43 -4.04
CA ASN A 26 20.41 -3.28 -3.24
C ASN A 26 20.24 -2.32 -2.05
N ASN A 27 19.45 -1.26 -2.21
CA ASN A 27 19.19 -0.32 -1.11
C ASN A 27 18.18 -0.90 -0.13
N VAL A 28 17.21 -1.69 -0.61
CA VAL A 28 16.28 -2.43 0.26
C VAL A 28 17.07 -3.39 1.15
N ASP A 29 18.02 -4.14 0.59
CA ASP A 29 18.89 -5.04 1.35
C ASP A 29 19.66 -4.29 2.44
N LEU A 30 20.23 -3.13 2.12
CA LEU A 30 20.96 -2.29 3.08
C LEU A 30 20.03 -1.72 4.18
N ILE A 31 18.81 -1.31 3.82
CA ILE A 31 17.82 -0.84 4.79
C ILE A 31 17.44 -1.96 5.75
N LEU A 32 17.14 -3.16 5.22
CA LEU A 32 16.74 -4.31 6.01
C LEU A 32 17.88 -4.88 6.86
N ALA A 33 19.14 -4.73 6.43
CA ALA A 33 20.32 -5.09 7.19
C ALA A 33 20.65 -4.11 8.34
N THR A 34 19.91 -3.00 8.50
CA THR A 34 20.22 -1.97 9.51
C THR A 34 19.82 -2.42 10.93
N PRO A 35 20.79 -2.61 11.86
CA PRO A 35 20.47 -2.95 13.24
C PRO A 35 20.01 -1.72 14.07
N PRO A 36 19.26 -1.91 15.16
CA PRO A 36 18.60 -3.16 15.58
C PRO A 36 17.28 -3.41 14.83
N PHE A 37 16.87 -4.66 14.65
CA PHE A 37 15.64 -5.04 13.96
C PHE A 37 14.38 -4.37 14.54
N SER A 38 14.35 -4.13 15.85
CA SER A 38 13.24 -3.43 16.51
C SER A 38 13.00 -1.99 16.01
N ARG A 39 14.00 -1.37 15.36
CA ARG A 39 13.83 -0.10 14.65
C ARG A 39 12.97 -0.29 13.39
N LEU A 40 13.17 -1.38 12.66
CA LEU A 40 12.40 -1.69 11.46
C LEU A 40 10.95 -2.01 11.82
N GLU A 41 10.70 -2.76 12.90
CA GLU A 41 9.35 -3.02 13.38
C GLU A 41 8.57 -1.72 13.68
N LYS A 42 9.22 -0.76 14.35
CA LYS A 42 8.64 0.58 14.61
C LYS A 42 8.41 1.37 13.33
N LEU A 43 9.31 1.24 12.34
CA LEU A 43 9.13 1.83 11.02
C LEU A 43 7.89 1.24 10.33
N TYR A 44 7.75 -0.09 10.29
CA TYR A 44 6.59 -0.76 9.69
C TYR A 44 5.28 -0.32 10.33
N GLY A 45 5.19 -0.30 11.66
CA GLY A 45 4.00 0.20 12.36
C GLY A 45 3.68 1.66 12.03
N THR A 46 4.70 2.50 11.85
CA THR A 46 4.53 3.89 11.41
C THR A 46 3.99 3.98 9.98
N LEU A 47 4.55 3.20 9.05
CA LEU A 47 4.11 3.17 7.66
C LEU A 47 2.66 2.66 7.54
N VAL A 48 2.31 1.58 8.24
CA VAL A 48 0.94 1.04 8.28
C VAL A 48 -0.05 2.08 8.79
N ARG A 49 0.30 2.83 9.85
CA ARG A 49 -0.53 3.94 10.34
C ARG A 49 -0.71 5.03 9.28
N LEU A 50 0.37 5.43 8.60
CA LEU A 50 0.30 6.45 7.54
C LEU A 50 -0.56 6.02 6.35
N VAL A 51 -0.60 4.72 6.03
CA VAL A 51 -1.53 4.17 5.02
C VAL A 51 -2.99 4.36 5.45
N GLY A 52 -3.30 4.17 6.74
CA GLY A 52 -4.65 4.29 7.28
C GLY A 52 -5.13 5.71 7.55
N GLU A 53 -4.25 6.70 7.69
CA GLU A 53 -4.63 8.05 8.13
C GLU A 53 -5.43 8.86 7.10
N ARG A 54 -5.33 8.56 5.80
CA ARG A 54 -6.04 9.20 4.66
C ARG A 54 -5.92 10.74 4.52
N LYS A 55 -5.40 11.45 5.52
CA LYS A 55 -5.31 12.92 5.58
C LYS A 55 -4.32 13.52 4.59
N VAL A 56 -3.22 12.82 4.33
CA VAL A 56 -2.13 13.32 3.48
C VAL A 56 -1.84 12.28 2.41
N ALA A 57 -2.46 12.44 1.24
CA ALA A 57 -2.41 11.49 0.12
C ALA A 57 -0.96 11.12 -0.26
N VAL A 58 -0.08 12.11 -0.41
CA VAL A 58 1.32 11.86 -0.76
C VAL A 58 2.09 11.04 0.27
N CYS A 59 1.87 11.27 1.58
CA CYS A 59 2.52 10.47 2.63
C CYS A 59 1.97 9.04 2.64
N ARG A 60 0.66 8.90 2.39
CA ARG A 60 -0.01 7.60 2.27
C ARG A 60 0.59 6.80 1.12
N GLU A 61 0.73 7.42 -0.05
CA GLU A 61 1.33 6.83 -1.24
C GLU A 61 2.80 6.43 -1.03
N MET A 62 3.64 7.33 -0.49
CA MET A 62 5.03 7.01 -0.16
C MET A 62 5.13 5.83 0.83
N SER A 63 4.18 5.73 1.76
CA SER A 63 4.14 4.61 2.71
C SER A 63 3.79 3.29 2.04
N VAL A 64 2.86 3.29 1.07
CA VAL A 64 2.56 2.12 0.23
C VAL A 64 3.78 1.70 -0.59
N VAL A 65 4.49 2.64 -1.20
CA VAL A 65 5.73 2.36 -1.95
C VAL A 65 6.74 1.64 -1.06
N LEU A 66 6.98 2.19 0.13
CA LEU A 66 7.94 1.62 1.08
C LEU A 66 7.52 0.23 1.55
N LEU A 67 6.27 0.05 1.98
CA LEU A 67 5.78 -1.25 2.42
C LEU A 67 5.89 -2.29 1.30
N ALA A 68 5.55 -1.94 0.06
CA ALA A 68 5.66 -2.84 -1.07
C ALA A 68 7.10 -3.25 -1.33
N ASN A 69 8.04 -2.31 -1.38
CA ASN A 69 9.43 -2.62 -1.67
C ASN A 69 10.09 -3.42 -0.52
N LEU A 70 9.83 -3.05 0.74
CA LEU A 70 10.39 -3.74 1.90
C LEU A 70 9.82 -5.17 2.05
N ALA A 71 8.52 -5.36 1.85
CA ALA A 71 7.91 -6.69 1.91
C ALA A 71 8.39 -7.59 0.76
N GLN A 72 8.64 -7.04 -0.43
CA GLN A 72 9.16 -7.82 -1.56
C GLN A 72 10.65 -8.16 -1.41
N GLY A 73 11.41 -7.35 -0.67
CA GLY A 73 12.86 -7.54 -0.51
C GLY A 73 13.22 -8.71 0.39
N ASP A 74 12.41 -9.03 1.41
CA ASP A 74 12.72 -10.10 2.35
C ASP A 74 11.48 -10.71 3.02
N SER A 75 11.53 -12.02 3.26
CA SER A 75 10.44 -12.77 3.89
C SER A 75 10.23 -12.41 5.36
N MET A 76 11.30 -12.10 6.12
CA MET A 76 11.18 -11.65 7.51
C MET A 76 10.58 -10.25 7.58
N ALA A 77 10.93 -9.36 6.64
CA ALA A 77 10.28 -8.06 6.49
C ALA A 77 8.78 -8.22 6.15
N ALA A 78 8.44 -9.08 5.18
CA ALA A 78 7.05 -9.38 4.84
C ALA A 78 6.25 -9.90 6.04
N ARG A 79 6.83 -10.83 6.81
CA ARG A 79 6.25 -11.34 8.07
C ARG A 79 6.03 -10.22 9.07
N ALA A 80 7.07 -9.44 9.36
CA ALA A 80 7.02 -8.37 10.36
C ALA A 80 6.05 -7.23 9.98
N ILE A 81 5.84 -6.98 8.68
CA ILE A 81 4.86 -6.04 8.17
C ILE A 81 3.44 -6.58 8.30
N ALA A 82 3.20 -7.85 7.97
CA ALA A 82 1.87 -8.46 8.02
C ALA A 82 1.29 -8.49 9.44
N VAL A 83 2.11 -8.82 10.44
CA VAL A 83 1.70 -8.87 11.86
C VAL A 83 1.50 -7.49 12.50
N GLN A 84 1.80 -6.40 11.79
CA GLN A 84 1.44 -5.07 12.29
C GLN A 84 -0.07 -4.93 12.33
N LYS A 85 -0.57 -4.37 13.42
CA LYS A 85 -2.01 -4.13 13.60
C LYS A 85 -2.59 -3.36 12.40
N ALA A 86 -3.63 -3.93 11.79
CA ALA A 86 -4.34 -3.39 10.63
C ALA A 86 -3.52 -3.26 9.33
N SER A 87 -2.38 -3.96 9.20
CA SER A 87 -1.54 -3.92 7.99
C SER A 87 -2.30 -4.29 6.71
N VAL A 88 -2.82 -5.52 6.65
CA VAL A 88 -3.62 -6.04 5.53
C VAL A 88 -4.85 -5.15 5.30
N GLY A 89 -5.58 -4.83 6.37
CA GLY A 89 -6.79 -4.01 6.29
C GLY A 89 -6.57 -2.61 5.74
N ASN A 90 -5.45 -1.95 6.08
CA ASN A 90 -5.12 -0.61 5.60
C ASN A 90 -4.69 -0.63 4.12
N LEU A 91 -3.95 -1.65 3.69
CA LEU A 91 -3.58 -1.82 2.27
C LEU A 91 -4.81 -2.14 1.41
N LEU A 92 -5.74 -2.95 1.91
CA LEU A 92 -7.04 -3.16 1.24
C LEU A 92 -7.86 -1.88 1.20
N GLY A 93 -7.91 -1.13 2.30
CA GLY A 93 -8.56 0.18 2.33
C GLY A 93 -7.97 1.15 1.30
N PHE A 94 -6.66 1.07 1.03
CA PHE A 94 -6.03 1.84 -0.06
C PHE A 94 -6.57 1.47 -1.44
N LEU A 95 -6.72 0.18 -1.72
CA LEU A 95 -7.29 -0.31 -2.99
C LEU A 95 -8.77 0.06 -3.13
N GLU A 96 -9.55 -0.12 -2.08
CA GLU A 96 -10.98 0.19 -2.04
C GLU A 96 -11.24 1.70 -2.22
N ASP A 97 -10.48 2.55 -1.53
CA ASP A 97 -10.60 4.00 -1.70
C ASP A 97 -10.26 4.41 -3.16
N SER A 98 -9.29 3.74 -3.79
CA SER A 98 -8.91 3.99 -5.19
C SER A 98 -9.97 3.52 -6.20
N LEU A 99 -10.63 2.39 -5.90
CA LEU A 99 -11.79 1.91 -6.67
C LEU A 99 -12.98 2.87 -6.55
N ALA A 100 -13.29 3.31 -5.33
CA ALA A 100 -14.38 4.26 -5.09
C ALA A 100 -14.17 5.58 -5.83
N ALA A 101 -12.92 6.08 -5.85
CA ALA A 101 -12.55 7.26 -6.63
C ALA A 101 -12.77 7.05 -8.14
N THR A 102 -12.38 5.88 -8.67
CA THR A 102 -12.56 5.52 -10.08
C THR A 102 -14.05 5.46 -10.46
N GLN A 103 -14.87 4.84 -9.60
CA GLN A 103 -16.31 4.76 -9.77
C GLN A 103 -16.96 6.16 -9.78
N TYR A 104 -16.52 7.03 -8.86
CA TYR A 104 -17.02 8.40 -8.76
C TYR A 104 -16.67 9.23 -10.00
N GLN A 105 -15.49 9.03 -10.59
CA GLN A 105 -15.11 9.69 -11.84
C GLN A 105 -15.92 9.19 -13.03
N GLN A 106 -16.16 7.88 -13.16
CA GLN A 106 -16.98 7.36 -14.25
C GLN A 106 -18.43 7.87 -14.19
N SER A 107 -19.03 7.93 -12.99
CA SER A 107 -20.38 8.45 -12.82
C SER A 107 -20.48 9.95 -13.13
N GLN A 108 -19.47 10.75 -12.77
CA GLN A 108 -19.42 12.17 -13.12
C GLN A 108 -19.15 12.44 -14.60
N SER A 109 -18.26 11.66 -15.23
CA SER A 109 -17.98 11.79 -16.67
C SER A 109 -19.22 11.53 -17.53
N SER A 110 -20.15 10.71 -17.01
CA SER A 110 -21.46 10.46 -17.62
C SER A 110 -22.45 11.63 -17.47
N MET A 111 -22.18 12.60 -16.57
CA MET A 111 -23.11 13.69 -16.22
C MET A 111 -22.63 15.10 -16.59
N MET A 112 -21.32 15.39 -16.69
CA MET A 112 -20.85 16.77 -16.89
C MET A 112 -19.52 16.84 -17.68
N HIS A 113 -19.58 17.38 -18.90
CA HIS A 113 -18.43 17.88 -19.67
C HIS A 113 -17.99 19.29 -19.22
N LEU A 114 -18.43 19.74 -18.04
CA LEU A 114 -18.32 21.14 -17.63
C LEU A 114 -18.22 21.30 -16.10
N GLN A 115 -17.08 20.98 -15.49
CA GLN A 115 -16.47 21.77 -14.40
C GLN A 115 -15.21 21.08 -13.85
N GLY A 116 -14.08 21.78 -13.97
CA GLY A 116 -12.76 21.36 -13.51
C GLY A 116 -12.64 21.38 -11.99
N THR A 117 -12.96 20.24 -11.36
CA THR A 117 -12.36 19.89 -10.07
C THR A 117 -11.27 18.86 -10.33
N HIS A 118 -10.01 19.26 -10.15
CA HIS A 118 -8.85 18.38 -10.30
C HIS A 118 -8.80 17.42 -9.11
N PHE A 119 -9.61 16.36 -9.15
CA PHE A 119 -9.38 15.17 -8.35
C PHE A 119 -8.34 14.34 -9.11
N GLU A 120 -7.07 14.35 -8.68
CA GLU A 120 -6.10 13.39 -9.22
C GLU A 120 -6.44 12.00 -8.68
N PRO A 121 -6.89 11.06 -9.54
CA PRO A 121 -7.11 9.69 -9.09
C PRO A 121 -5.78 9.07 -8.72
N THR A 122 -5.79 8.23 -7.68
CA THR A 122 -4.64 7.38 -7.34
C THR A 122 -4.24 6.56 -8.57
N SER A 123 -2.95 6.60 -8.92
CA SER A 123 -2.44 5.92 -10.10
C SER A 123 -2.62 4.40 -10.00
N VAL A 124 -2.88 3.76 -11.15
CA VAL A 124 -2.90 2.29 -11.27
C VAL A 124 -1.59 1.67 -10.78
N ASP A 125 -0.44 2.35 -10.96
CA ASP A 125 0.83 1.87 -10.42
C ASP A 125 0.82 1.77 -8.88
N MET A 126 0.20 2.75 -8.21
CA MET A 126 0.10 2.76 -6.75
C MET A 126 -0.83 1.66 -6.23
N MET A 127 -1.95 1.42 -6.92
CA MET A 127 -2.82 0.28 -6.62
C MET A 127 -2.05 -1.04 -6.80
N ARG A 128 -1.32 -1.19 -7.90
CA ARG A 128 -0.48 -2.38 -8.14
C ARG A 128 0.58 -2.57 -7.06
N ARG A 129 1.19 -1.49 -6.55
CA ARG A 129 2.15 -1.56 -5.44
C ARG A 129 1.50 -2.04 -4.15
N ALA A 130 0.32 -1.54 -3.80
CA ALA A 130 -0.43 -2.04 -2.65
C ALA A 130 -0.77 -3.54 -2.80
N ALA A 131 -1.24 -3.96 -3.98
CA ALA A 131 -1.50 -5.36 -4.27
C ALA A 131 -0.23 -6.23 -4.19
N ARG A 132 0.91 -5.73 -4.67
CA ARG A 132 2.21 -6.43 -4.55
C ARG A 132 2.71 -6.54 -3.12
N ALA A 133 2.44 -5.55 -2.28
CA ALA A 133 2.70 -5.65 -0.84
C ALA A 133 1.88 -6.79 -0.22
N LEU A 134 0.57 -6.85 -0.53
CA LEU A 134 -0.32 -7.94 -0.09
C LEU A 134 0.18 -9.30 -0.59
N HIS A 135 0.59 -9.40 -1.84
CA HIS A 135 1.14 -10.63 -2.43
C HIS A 135 2.45 -11.06 -1.77
N ALA A 136 3.38 -10.14 -1.50
CA ALA A 136 4.61 -10.45 -0.79
C ALA A 136 4.34 -10.97 0.63
N MET A 137 3.36 -10.40 1.32
CA MET A 137 2.93 -10.88 2.63
C MET A 137 2.25 -12.26 2.54
N ALA A 138 1.40 -12.50 1.55
CA ALA A 138 0.70 -13.77 1.36
C ALA A 138 1.60 -14.94 0.93
N LYS A 139 2.79 -14.66 0.40
CA LYS A 139 3.81 -15.68 0.10
C LYS A 139 4.44 -16.32 1.34
N VAL A 140 4.29 -15.69 2.50
CA VAL A 140 4.76 -16.23 3.78
C VAL A 140 3.59 -16.98 4.41
N GLU A 141 3.71 -18.30 4.54
CA GLU A 141 2.63 -19.18 5.02
C GLU A 141 2.14 -18.77 6.41
N GLU A 142 3.05 -18.34 7.30
CA GLU A 142 2.71 -17.89 8.65
C GLU A 142 1.85 -16.62 8.68
N ASN A 143 1.74 -15.90 7.55
CA ASN A 143 0.88 -14.72 7.44
C ASN A 143 -0.56 -15.05 7.07
N HIS A 144 -0.89 -16.28 6.65
CA HIS A 144 -2.23 -16.59 6.13
C HIS A 144 -3.34 -16.32 7.15
N SER A 145 -3.08 -16.50 8.45
CA SER A 145 -4.01 -16.13 9.53
C SER A 145 -4.34 -14.63 9.58
N GLU A 146 -3.42 -13.76 9.12
CA GLU A 146 -3.64 -12.32 9.05
C GLU A 146 -4.59 -11.92 7.91
N PHE A 147 -4.85 -12.82 6.95
CA PHE A 147 -5.72 -12.59 5.80
C PHE A 147 -7.15 -13.10 5.98
N THR A 148 -7.40 -14.02 6.92
CA THR A 148 -8.69 -14.73 7.08
C THR A 148 -9.89 -13.79 7.19
N LEU A 149 -9.78 -12.68 7.91
CA LEU A 149 -10.88 -11.71 8.07
C LEU A 149 -11.09 -10.81 6.84
N TYR A 150 -10.23 -10.92 5.83
CA TYR A 150 -10.18 -10.04 4.67
C TYR A 150 -10.42 -10.75 3.33
N GLU A 151 -10.58 -12.07 3.33
CA GLU A 151 -10.81 -12.87 2.12
C GLU A 151 -12.01 -12.37 1.30
N SER A 152 -13.14 -12.10 1.94
CA SER A 152 -14.32 -11.54 1.25
C SER A 152 -14.01 -10.22 0.55
N ARG A 153 -13.21 -9.34 1.18
CA ARG A 153 -12.85 -8.04 0.62
C ARG A 153 -11.88 -8.19 -0.55
N LEU A 154 -10.93 -9.12 -0.45
CA LEU A 154 -10.04 -9.48 -1.56
C LEU A 154 -10.84 -10.01 -2.76
N LEU A 155 -11.84 -10.86 -2.50
CA LEU A 155 -12.74 -11.37 -3.54
C LEU A 155 -13.53 -10.24 -4.19
N ASP A 156 -14.15 -9.35 -3.41
CA ASP A 156 -14.90 -8.19 -3.93
C ASP A 156 -14.04 -7.30 -4.83
N ILE A 157 -12.77 -7.07 -4.46
CA ILE A 157 -11.80 -6.32 -5.27
C ILE A 157 -11.47 -7.07 -6.57
N SER A 158 -11.25 -8.39 -6.51
CA SER A 158 -10.82 -9.17 -7.68
C SER A 158 -11.91 -9.30 -8.74
N VAL A 159 -13.18 -9.41 -8.33
CA VAL A 159 -14.33 -9.52 -9.24
C VAL A 159 -14.87 -8.16 -9.72
N SER A 160 -14.35 -7.06 -9.19
CA SER A 160 -14.83 -5.72 -9.54
C SER A 160 -14.53 -5.40 -11.02
N PRO A 161 -15.54 -5.07 -11.85
CA PRO A 161 -15.34 -4.72 -13.25
C PRO A 161 -14.62 -3.37 -13.42
N LEU A 162 -14.54 -2.57 -12.35
CA LEU A 162 -13.84 -1.29 -12.32
C LEU A 162 -12.36 -1.44 -11.99
N MET A 163 -11.94 -2.61 -11.51
CA MET A 163 -10.55 -2.84 -11.16
C MET A 163 -9.70 -3.05 -12.42
N ASN A 164 -8.51 -2.46 -12.43
CA ASN A 164 -7.55 -2.70 -13.51
C ASN A 164 -7.09 -4.16 -13.51
N SER A 165 -7.05 -4.79 -14.70
CA SER A 165 -6.69 -6.20 -14.83
C SER A 165 -5.34 -6.57 -14.20
N LEU A 166 -4.33 -5.69 -14.29
CA LEU A 166 -3.02 -5.96 -13.69
C LEU A 166 -3.06 -5.98 -12.16
N VAL A 167 -3.96 -5.20 -11.56
CA VAL A 167 -4.17 -5.20 -10.10
C VAL A 167 -5.00 -6.42 -9.71
N SER A 168 -6.10 -6.69 -10.43
CA SER A 168 -6.94 -7.87 -10.20
C SER A 168 -6.13 -9.17 -10.28
N HIS A 169 -5.22 -9.31 -11.26
CA HIS A 169 -4.35 -10.49 -11.37
C HIS A 169 -3.53 -10.73 -10.10
N VAL A 170 -2.90 -9.68 -9.56
CA VAL A 170 -2.11 -9.81 -8.32
C VAL A 170 -2.99 -10.13 -7.12
N ILE A 171 -4.22 -9.60 -7.06
CA ILE A 171 -5.18 -9.94 -6.00
C ILE A 171 -5.67 -11.39 -6.14
N CYS A 172 -5.87 -11.89 -7.35
CA CYS A 172 -6.16 -13.30 -7.58
C CYS A 172 -5.00 -14.20 -7.14
N ASP A 173 -3.75 -13.80 -7.37
CA ASP A 173 -2.58 -14.53 -6.87
C ASP A 173 -2.54 -14.56 -5.34
N VAL A 174 -2.89 -13.44 -4.68
CA VAL A 174 -3.07 -13.41 -3.20
C VAL A 174 -4.13 -14.39 -2.75
N LEU A 175 -5.32 -14.36 -3.37
CA LEU A 175 -6.45 -15.27 -3.05
C LEU A 175 -6.06 -16.74 -3.25
N PHE A 176 -5.28 -17.03 -4.29
CA PHE A 176 -4.78 -18.38 -4.55
C PHE A 176 -3.81 -18.85 -3.46
N LEU A 177 -2.87 -18.00 -3.04
CA LEU A 177 -1.90 -18.34 -1.99
C LEU A 177 -2.59 -18.62 -0.66
N ILE A 178 -3.54 -17.77 -0.24
CA ILE A 178 -4.24 -17.94 1.03
C ILE A 178 -5.29 -19.06 0.99
N GLY A 179 -5.84 -19.36 -0.19
CA GLY A 179 -6.83 -20.43 -0.36
C GLY A 179 -6.24 -21.85 -0.41
N GLN A 180 -4.92 -21.99 -0.50
CA GLN A 180 -4.22 -23.28 -0.41
C GLN A 180 -3.90 -23.74 1.03
N SER A 181 -4.19 -22.89 2.01
CA SER A 181 -3.77 -23.02 3.41
C SER A 181 -4.74 -23.84 4.27
#